data_AF-A0A535UIN7-F1
#
_entry.id   AF-A0A535UIN7-F1
#
_cell.length_a   1.000
_cell.length_b   1.000
_cell.length_c   1.000
_cell.angle_alpha   90.00
_cell.angle_beta   90.00
_cell.angle_gamma   90.00
#
_symmetry.space_group_name_H-M   'P 1'
#
loop_
_entity.id
_entity.type
_entity.pdbx_description
1 polymer ?
#
loop_
_entity_poly.entity_id
_entity_poly.type
_entity_poly.pdbx_seq_one_letter_code
_entity_poly.pdbx_strand_id
1 'polypeptide(L)'
;MIDWTEELLTQIEAFSRVALSYPGIDGYPVVLPLPLAFDRDKRCFTLPIPHQRPVPASMEQVSLTLLRYDEQMKGERYLLLYGHMTETGKDWTFTPSHVVLRQWRRRA
;
A
#
# COMPACT_ATOMS: atom_id res chain seq x y z
N MET A 1 8.04 10.45 7.04
CA MET A 1 8.96 10.43 5.88
C MET A 1 9.56 9.05 5.77
N ILE A 2 9.50 8.43 4.59
CA ILE A 2 9.98 7.07 4.37
C ILE A 2 11.49 7.11 4.08
N ASP A 3 12.25 6.28 4.79
CA ASP A 3 13.63 5.98 4.45
C ASP A 3 13.64 4.83 3.43
N TRP A 4 13.98 5.15 2.18
CA TRP A 4 13.91 4.24 1.04
C TRP A 4 15.16 3.38 0.96
N THR A 5 15.31 2.48 1.92
CA THR A 5 16.44 1.53 1.94
C THR A 5 16.28 0.44 0.89
N GLU A 6 17.39 -0.13 0.44
CA GLU A 6 17.40 -1.30 -0.45
C GLU A 6 16.64 -2.50 0.14
N GLU A 7 16.70 -2.67 1.46
CA GLU A 7 15.92 -3.69 2.17
C GLU A 7 14.41 -3.44 2.02
N LEU A 8 13.95 -2.19 2.21
CA LEU A 8 12.54 -1.84 2.05
C LEU A 8 12.06 -2.06 0.61
N LEU A 9 12.85 -1.63 -0.37
CA LEU A 9 12.53 -1.80 -1.79
C LEU A 9 12.41 -3.29 -2.16
N THR A 10 13.38 -4.09 -1.72
CA THR A 10 13.36 -5.56 -1.91
C THR A 10 12.14 -6.20 -1.22
N GLN A 11 11.76 -5.71 -0.04
CA GLN A 11 10.55 -6.19 0.62
C GLN A 11 9.30 -5.86 -0.19
N ILE A 12 9.16 -4.62 -0.68
CA ILE A 12 8.03 -4.16 -1.50
C ILE A 12 7.88 -5.06 -2.74
N GLU A 13 8.96 -5.31 -3.47
CA GLU A 13 8.98 -6.15 -4.68
C GLU A 13 8.63 -7.63 -4.41
N ALA A 14 8.89 -8.11 -3.19
CA ALA A 14 8.60 -9.48 -2.80
C ALA A 14 7.15 -9.72 -2.35
N PHE A 15 6.32 -8.68 -2.26
CA PHE A 15 4.91 -8.85 -1.90
C PHE A 15 4.06 -9.26 -3.11
N SER A 16 3.19 -10.26 -2.92
CA SER A 16 2.39 -10.84 -4.00
C SER A 16 0.93 -10.40 -4.00
N ARG A 17 0.45 -9.86 -2.88
CA ARG A 17 -0.94 -9.43 -2.69
C ARG A 17 -0.96 -8.01 -2.13
N VAL A 18 -1.95 -7.23 -2.57
CA VAL A 18 -2.07 -5.83 -2.18
C VAL A 18 -3.53 -5.48 -1.93
N ALA A 19 -3.76 -4.64 -0.92
CA ALA A 19 -5.06 -4.09 -0.59
C ALA A 19 -4.97 -2.58 -0.37
N LEU A 20 -5.77 -1.81 -1.10
CA LEU A 20 -5.96 -0.38 -0.89
C LEU A 20 -7.12 -0.18 0.09
N SER A 21 -6.91 0.64 1.12
CA SER A 21 -7.93 0.97 2.11
C SER A 21 -8.13 2.47 2.23
N TYR A 22 -9.38 2.90 2.30
CA TYR A 22 -9.76 4.31 2.42
C TYR A 22 -11.15 4.46 3.07
N PRO A 23 -11.48 5.66 3.61
CA PRO A 23 -12.84 5.94 4.09
C PRO A 23 -13.86 5.99 2.94
N GLY A 24 -14.93 5.21 3.04
CA GLY A 24 -16.06 5.22 2.13
C GLY A 24 -16.93 6.47 2.30
N ILE A 25 -17.86 6.69 1.34
CA ILE A 25 -18.80 7.82 1.33
C ILE A 25 -19.67 7.84 2.61
N ASP A 26 -19.97 6.67 3.15
CA ASP A 26 -20.77 6.45 4.35
C ASP A 26 -19.93 6.47 5.65
N GLY A 27 -18.62 6.75 5.55
CA GLY A 27 -17.69 6.76 6.67
C GLY A 27 -17.18 5.36 7.07
N TYR A 28 -17.65 4.29 6.45
CA TYR A 28 -17.13 2.94 6.71
C TYR A 28 -15.85 2.68 5.89
N PRO A 29 -14.89 1.90 6.42
CA PRO A 29 -13.67 1.60 5.69
C PRO A 29 -13.97 0.71 4.47
N VAL A 30 -13.49 1.12 3.31
CA VAL A 30 -13.48 0.30 2.10
C VAL A 30 -12.10 -0.31 1.95
N VAL A 31 -12.04 -1.59 1.60
CA VAL A 31 -10.80 -2.33 1.32
C VAL A 31 -10.92 -3.02 -0.02
N LEU A 32 -10.02 -2.71 -0.96
CA LEU A 32 -10.03 -3.22 -2.32
C LEU A 32 -8.76 -4.03 -2.60
N PRO A 33 -8.87 -5.35 -2.85
CA PRO A 33 -7.77 -6.12 -3.41
C PRO A 33 -7.63 -5.79 -4.90
N LEU A 34 -6.49 -5.24 -5.31
CA LEU A 34 -6.28 -4.77 -6.68
C LEU A 34 -4.88 -5.17 -7.18
N PRO A 35 -4.74 -5.46 -8.49
CA PRO A 35 -3.42 -5.55 -9.08
C PRO A 35 -2.75 -4.17 -9.03
N LEU A 36 -1.45 -4.16 -8.78
CA LEU A 36 -0.71 -2.94 -8.54
C LEU A 36 0.73 -3.12 -8.98
N ALA A 37 1.27 -2.11 -9.66
CA ALA A 37 2.64 -2.09 -10.13
C ALA A 37 3.43 -1.07 -9.31
N PHE A 38 4.58 -1.48 -8.78
CA PHE A 38 5.49 -0.57 -8.09
C PHE A 38 6.51 -0.01 -9.07
N ASP A 39 6.56 1.32 -9.20
CA ASP A 39 7.63 2.03 -9.90
C ASP A 39 8.71 2.39 -8.87
N ARG A 40 9.81 1.64 -8.90
CA ARG A 40 10.94 1.80 -7.96
C ARG A 40 11.61 3.17 -8.09
N ASP A 41 11.75 3.69 -9.30
CA ASP A 41 12.43 4.96 -9.56
C ASP A 41 11.60 6.14 -9.07
N LYS A 42 10.28 6.10 -9.33
CA LYS A 42 9.34 7.12 -8.88
C LYS A 42 8.84 6.92 -7.45
N ARG A 43 9.12 5.74 -6.87
CA ARG A 43 8.70 5.33 -5.51
C ARG A 43 7.19 5.44 -5.30
N CYS A 44 6.43 5.16 -6.36
CA CYS A 44 4.98 5.22 -6.36
C CYS A 44 4.39 3.91 -6.88
N PHE A 45 3.10 3.74 -6.65
CA PHE A 45 2.38 2.56 -7.09
C PHE A 45 1.28 2.95 -8.05
N THR A 46 1.17 2.25 -9.17
CA THR A 46 0.08 2.44 -10.13
C THR A 46 -0.91 1.30 -10.03
N LEU A 47 -2.20 1.65 -10.12
CA LEU A 47 -3.30 0.70 -10.03
C LEU A 47 -4.43 1.14 -10.97
N PRO A 48 -5.22 0.18 -11.49
CA PRO A 48 -6.39 0.53 -12.26
C PRO A 48 -7.38 1.30 -11.39
N ILE A 49 -8.14 2.20 -12.01
CA ILE A 49 -9.20 2.94 -11.32
C ILE A 49 -10.22 1.93 -10.77
N PRO A 50 -10.42 1.86 -9.44
CA PRO A 50 -11.37 0.93 -8.87
C PRO A 50 -12.81 1.33 -9.18
N HIS A 51 -13.69 0.31 -9.23
CA HIS A 51 -15.14 0.52 -9.40
C HIS A 51 -15.74 1.33 -8.25
N GLN A 52 -15.28 1.09 -7.03
CA GLN A 52 -15.60 1.93 -5.87
C GLN A 52 -14.51 3.00 -5.74
N ARG A 53 -14.91 4.27 -5.84
CA ARG A 53 -13.98 5.39 -5.75
C ARG A 53 -14.05 6.04 -4.36
N PRO A 54 -12.91 6.42 -3.75
CA PRO A 54 -12.92 7.27 -2.57
C PRO A 54 -13.51 8.62 -2.93
N VAL A 55 -14.13 9.26 -1.94
CA VAL A 55 -14.44 10.69 -2.08
C VAL A 55 -13.14 11.48 -2.22
N PRO A 56 -13.13 12.63 -2.93
CA PRO A 56 -11.92 13.42 -3.13
C PRO A 56 -11.17 13.73 -1.83
N ALA A 57 -11.89 14.05 -0.75
CA ALA A 57 -11.29 14.30 0.57
C ALA A 57 -10.54 13.09 1.16
N SER A 58 -10.96 11.87 0.81
CA SER A 58 -10.34 10.63 1.25
C SER A 58 -9.10 10.26 0.43
N MET A 59 -8.90 10.86 -0.74
CA MET A 59 -7.70 10.62 -1.55
C MET A 59 -6.43 11.15 -0.87
N GLU A 60 -6.54 12.13 0.03
CA GLU A 60 -5.42 12.70 0.78
C GLU A 60 -4.87 11.75 1.86
N GLN A 61 -5.69 10.79 2.32
CA GLN A 61 -5.31 9.89 3.40
C GLN A 61 -5.85 8.49 3.13
N VAL A 62 -5.11 7.73 2.33
CA VAL A 62 -5.35 6.32 2.07
C VAL A 62 -4.21 5.48 2.63
N SER A 63 -4.44 4.17 2.71
CA SER A 63 -3.41 3.22 3.08
C SER A 63 -3.32 2.06 2.10
N LEU A 64 -2.10 1.59 1.86
CA LEU A 64 -1.81 0.42 1.05
C LEU A 64 -1.19 -0.66 1.93
N THR A 65 -1.81 -1.83 1.96
CA THR A 65 -1.29 -3.01 2.66
C THR A 65 -0.72 -3.97 1.63
N LEU A 66 0.59 -4.23 1.71
CA LEU A 66 1.26 -5.28 0.94
C LEU A 66 1.32 -6.54 1.79
N LEU A 67 0.97 -7.69 1.22
CA LEU A 67 0.81 -8.98 1.90
C LEU A 67 1.59 -10.07 1.17
N ARG A 68 2.35 -10.85 1.93
CA ARG A 68 3.07 -12.03 1.42
C ARG A 68 3.02 -13.12 2.44
N TYR A 69 2.90 -14.35 1.97
CA TYR A 69 3.11 -15.50 2.82
C TYR A 69 4.61 -15.73 3.00
N ASP A 70 5.06 -15.83 4.24
CA ASP A 70 6.42 -16.18 4.59
C ASP A 70 6.47 -17.66 4.96
N GLU A 71 6.98 -18.48 4.04
CA GLU A 71 7.11 -19.94 4.22
C GLU A 71 7.98 -20.32 5.43
N GLN A 72 8.99 -19.51 5.76
CA GLN A 72 9.89 -19.80 6.88
C GLN A 72 9.19 -19.61 8.21
N MET A 73 8.34 -18.58 8.33
CA MET A 73 7.57 -18.31 9.53
C MET A 73 6.18 -18.96 9.55
N LYS A 74 5.77 -19.61 8.45
CA LYS A 74 4.43 -20.17 8.24
C LYS A 74 3.32 -19.17 8.55
N GLY A 75 3.46 -17.94 8.03
CA GLY A 75 2.51 -16.87 8.34
C GLY A 75 2.54 -15.71 7.36
N GLU A 76 1.52 -14.87 7.39
CA GLU A 76 1.46 -13.66 6.56
C GLU A 76 2.34 -12.57 7.15
N ARG A 77 3.23 -12.05 6.30
CA ARG A 77 3.92 -10.78 6.51
C ARG A 77 3.17 -9.68 5.79
N TYR A 78 3.20 -8.50 6.40
CA TYR A 78 2.61 -7.32 5.79
C TYR A 78 3.49 -6.09 5.95
N LEU A 79 3.38 -5.21 4.96
CA LEU A 79 3.87 -3.84 5.01
C LEU A 79 2.66 -2.91 4.88
N LEU A 80 2.56 -1.91 5.76
CA LEU A 80 1.51 -0.90 5.67
C LEU A 80 2.13 0.44 5.29
N LEU A 81 1.62 1.03 4.22
CA LEU A 81 2.01 2.33 3.72
C LEU A 81 0.82 3.29 3.84
N TYR A 82 1.05 4.49 4.35
CA TYR A 82 0.08 5.59 4.22
C TYR A 82 0.56 6.54 3.14
N GLY A 83 -0.38 7.19 2.47
CA GLY A 83 -0.09 8.08 1.36
C GLY A 83 -1.34 8.72 0.82
N HIS A 84 -1.19 9.28 -0.37
CA HIS A 84 -2.28 9.92 -1.10
C HIS A 84 -2.45 9.29 -2.48
N MET A 85 -3.64 9.46 -3.05
CA MET A 85 -3.99 9.03 -4.40
C MET A 85 -4.07 10.22 -5.34
N THR A 86 -3.55 10.08 -6.54
CA THR A 86 -3.79 11.01 -7.65
C THR A 86 -4.31 10.27 -8.87
N GLU A 87 -5.34 10.83 -9.51
CA GLU A 87 -5.82 10.33 -10.80
C GLU A 87 -4.90 10.82 -11.91
N THR A 88 -4.29 9.89 -12.65
CA THR A 88 -3.36 10.21 -13.74
C THR A 88 -3.84 9.51 -15.02
N GLY A 89 -4.64 10.21 -15.82
CA GLY A 89 -5.17 9.67 -17.07
C GLY A 89 -6.16 8.52 -16.84
N LYS A 90 -5.73 7.28 -17.11
CA LYS A 90 -6.58 6.07 -16.98
C LYS A 90 -6.28 5.25 -15.73
N ASP A 91 -5.22 5.62 -15.00
CA ASP A 91 -4.76 4.91 -13.83
C ASP A 91 -4.75 5.83 -12.61
N TRP A 92 -4.66 5.21 -11.45
CA TRP A 92 -4.42 5.90 -10.20
C TRP A 92 -3.00 5.67 -9.72
N THR A 93 -2.40 6.74 -9.21
CA THR A 93 -1.07 6.71 -8.60
C THR A 93 -1.23 6.87 -7.10
N PHE A 94 -0.77 5.87 -6.34
CA PHE A 94 -0.58 5.96 -4.90
C PHE A 94 0.86 6.42 -4.62
N THR A 95 0.99 7.52 -3.90
CA THR A 95 2.28 8.07 -3.48
C THR A 95 2.45 7.89 -1.97
N PRO A 96 3.36 6.99 -1.54
CA PRO A 96 3.61 6.73 -0.13
C PRO A 96 4.23 7.95 0.58
N SER A 97 3.75 8.25 1.77
CA SER A 97 4.28 9.30 2.67
C SER A 97 4.85 8.74 3.97
N HIS A 98 4.29 7.62 4.44
CA HIS A 98 4.71 6.94 5.67
C HIS A 98 4.69 5.43 5.49
N VAL A 99 5.60 4.75 6.18
CA VAL A 99 5.65 3.29 6.25
C VAL A 99 5.54 2.88 7.72
N VAL A 100 4.69 1.92 7.99
CA VAL A 100 4.61 1.25 9.30
C VAL A 100 5.27 -0.11 9.14
N LEU A 101 6.54 -0.16 9.52
CA LEU A 101 7.25 -1.42 9.72
C LEU A 101 6.83 -1.96 11.08
N ARG A 102 6.28 -3.18 11.14
CA ARG A 102 6.24 -3.89 12.42
C ARG A 102 7.69 -4.16 12.83
N GLN A 103 8.22 -3.35 13.74
CA GLN A 103 9.37 -3.74 14.56
C GLN A 103 8.90 -4.90 15.44
N TRP A 104 8.93 -6.12 14.91
CA TRP A 104 8.97 -7.30 15.76
C TRP A 104 10.35 -7.29 16.42
N ARG A 105 10.51 -6.49 17.47
CA ARG A 105 11.45 -6.84 18.53
C ARG A 105 11.11 -8.28 18.85
N ARG A 106 12.03 -9.21 18.56
CA ARG A 106 12.03 -10.52 19.20
C ARG A 106 11.79 -10.23 20.68
N ARG A 107 10.65 -10.69 21.23
CA ARG A 107 10.60 -10.90 22.67
C ARG A 107 11.66 -11.98 22.90
N ALA A 108 12.84 -11.54 23.33
CA ALA A 108 13.85 -12.40 23.91
C ALA A 108 13.28 -13.05 25.17
#